data_AF-F9PC54-F1
#
_entry.id   AF-F9PC54-F1
#
_cell.length_a   1.000
_cell.length_b   1.000
_cell.length_c   1.000
_cell.angle_alpha   90.00
_cell.angle_beta   90.00
_cell.angle_gamma   90.00
#
_symmetry.space_group_name_H-M   'P 1'
#
loop_
_entity.id
_entity.type
_entity.pdbx_description
1 polymer ?
#
loop_
_entity_poly.entity_id
_entity_poly.type
_entity_poly.pdbx_seq_one_letter_code
_entity_poly.pdbx_strand_id
1 'polypeptide(L)'
;MFKKETEPLFVKISPQVEFEKQVYYLKNAKDSDCQATIVSEDHNSSPFGLVIHSDVPVQTSEKDLRKAFSDLWQEKETKAPTSLWKKWFG
;
A
#
# COMPACT_ATOMS: atom_id res chain seq x y z
N MET A 1 16.20 4.73 -18.37
CA MET A 1 14.97 5.08 -17.64
C MET A 1 15.41 5.69 -16.33
N PHE A 2 15.34 7.02 -16.19
CA PHE A 2 15.78 7.71 -14.99
C PHE A 2 14.82 7.36 -13.84
N LYS A 3 15.28 6.63 -12.82
CA LYS A 3 14.55 6.56 -11.54
C LYS A 3 14.53 8.00 -11.04
N LYS A 4 13.35 8.63 -11.04
CA LYS A 4 13.15 9.93 -10.38
C LYS A 4 13.54 9.71 -8.92
N GLU A 5 14.52 10.45 -8.39
CA GLU A 5 14.86 10.37 -6.97
C GLU A 5 13.60 10.72 -6.18
N THR A 6 13.01 9.70 -5.54
CA THR A 6 11.86 9.87 -4.65
C THR A 6 12.40 10.05 -3.25
N GLU A 7 11.82 10.99 -2.50
CA GLU A 7 12.11 11.15 -1.08
C GLU A 7 11.89 9.82 -0.34
N PRO A 8 12.72 9.49 0.66
CA PRO A 8 12.57 8.26 1.41
C PRO A 8 11.23 8.23 2.13
N LEU A 9 10.51 7.12 1.98
CA LEU A 9 9.25 6.88 2.67
C LEU A 9 9.44 5.88 3.80
N PHE A 10 8.75 6.16 4.90
CA PHE A 10 8.76 5.39 6.13
C PHE A 10 7.36 4.92 6.45
N VAL A 11 7.26 3.68 6.92
CA VAL A 11 5.99 3.02 7.25
C VAL A 11 5.99 2.63 8.73
N LYS A 12 5.03 3.15 9.49
CA LYS A 12 4.76 2.73 10.87
C LYS A 12 3.52 1.84 10.89
N ILE A 13 3.67 0.64 11.44
CA ILE A 13 2.62 -0.35 11.55
C ILE A 13 2.16 -0.39 13.02
N SER A 14 0.87 -0.24 13.25
CA SER A 14 0.31 -0.33 14.61
C SER A 14 0.48 -1.74 15.17
N PRO A 15 0.83 -1.89 16.47
CA PRO A 15 0.89 -3.19 17.12
C PRO A 15 -0.49 -3.87 17.23
N GLN A 16 -1.59 -3.14 17.03
CA GLN A 16 -2.96 -3.68 17.10
C GLN A 16 -3.45 -4.30 15.77
N VAL A 17 -2.71 -4.09 14.68
CA VAL A 17 -2.98 -4.79 13.43
C VAL A 17 -2.64 -6.27 13.65
N GLU A 18 -3.47 -7.20 13.15
CA GLU A 18 -3.19 -8.63 13.25
C GLU A 18 -1.78 -8.96 12.74
N PHE A 19 -1.07 -9.82 13.47
CA PHE A 19 0.35 -10.11 13.23
C PHE A 19 0.66 -10.49 11.78
N GLU A 20 -0.18 -11.32 11.16
CA GLU A 20 -0.03 -11.75 9.77
C GLU A 20 -0.06 -10.55 8.79
N LYS A 21 -0.92 -9.56 9.07
CA LYS A 21 -0.99 -8.32 8.30
C LYS A 21 0.23 -7.44 8.56
N GLN A 22 0.74 -7.40 9.79
CA GLN A 22 1.98 -6.68 10.10
C GLN A 22 3.15 -7.24 9.27
N VAL A 23 3.31 -8.58 9.24
CA VAL A 23 4.34 -9.26 8.44
C VAL A 23 4.14 -9.01 6.95
N TYR A 24 2.90 -9.06 6.46
CA TYR A 24 2.57 -8.74 5.08
C TYR A 24 3.04 -7.32 4.71
N TYR A 25 2.76 -6.31 5.54
CA TYR A 25 3.17 -4.93 5.27
C TYR A 25 4.69 -4.73 5.37
N LEU A 26 5.38 -5.40 6.30
CA LEU A 26 6.85 -5.40 6.35
C LEU A 26 7.45 -5.92 5.04
N LYS A 27 6.90 -7.01 4.50
CA LYS A 27 7.35 -7.58 3.23
C LYS A 27 7.13 -6.61 2.06
N ASN A 28 5.94 -6.02 1.95
CA ASN A 28 5.63 -5.06 0.88
C ASN A 28 6.51 -3.81 0.94
N ALA A 29 6.78 -3.29 2.14
CA ALA A 29 7.67 -2.15 2.32
C ALA A 29 9.09 -2.49 1.85
N LYS A 30 9.62 -3.66 2.25
CA LYS A 30 10.92 -4.16 1.77
C LYS A 30 10.96 -4.28 0.25
N ASP A 31 9.93 -4.88 -0.36
CA ASP A 31 9.86 -5.07 -1.82
C ASP A 31 9.74 -3.73 -2.58
N SER A 32 9.36 -2.65 -1.88
CA SER A 32 9.23 -1.29 -2.42
C SER A 32 10.41 -0.37 -2.06
N ASP A 33 11.49 -0.90 -1.48
CA ASP A 33 12.64 -0.14 -0.96
C ASP A 33 12.25 0.93 0.10
N CYS A 34 11.16 0.71 0.85
CA CYS A 34 10.70 1.56 1.95
C CYS A 34 11.12 1.00 3.31
N GLN A 35 11.47 1.89 4.24
CA GLN A 35 11.71 1.48 5.64
C GLN A 35 10.37 1.27 6.36
N ALA A 36 10.22 0.17 7.07
CA ALA A 36 9.03 -0.12 7.87
C ALA A 36 9.39 -0.53 9.30
N THR A 37 8.52 -0.21 10.26
CA THR A 37 8.68 -0.57 11.68
C THR A 37 7.33 -0.84 12.32
N ILE A 38 7.24 -1.90 13.12
CA ILE A 38 6.11 -2.12 14.02
C ILE A 38 6.35 -1.25 15.26
N VAL A 39 5.39 -0.37 15.57
CA VAL A 39 5.46 0.52 16.73
C VAL A 39 5.30 -0.30 18.01
N SER A 40 5.99 0.08 19.10
CA SER A 40 5.86 -0.60 20.39
C SER A 40 4.44 -0.49 20.96
N GLU A 41 4.05 -1.49 21.76
CA GLU A 41 2.74 -1.51 22.43
C GLU A 41 2.52 -0.30 23.36
N ASP A 42 3.61 0.21 23.96
CA ASP A 42 3.62 1.41 24.81
C ASP A 42 3.26 2.71 24.06
N HIS A 43 3.21 2.67 22.71
CA HIS A 43 2.97 3.81 21.85
C HIS A 43 1.78 3.59 20.89
N ASN A 44 0.69 3.06 21.42
CA ASN A 44 -0.51 2.69 20.67
C ASN A 44 -1.69 3.70 20.77
N SER A 45 -1.41 4.99 20.90
CA SER A 45 -2.48 6.01 20.99
C SER A 45 -3.06 6.44 19.63
N SER A 46 -2.42 6.05 18.52
CA SER A 46 -2.88 6.41 17.18
C SER A 46 -4.11 5.60 16.77
N PRO A 47 -5.14 6.24 16.17
CA PRO A 47 -6.29 5.53 15.63
C PRO A 47 -6.00 4.83 14.29
N PHE A 48 -4.81 5.03 13.71
CA PHE A 48 -4.45 4.48 12.39
C PHE A 48 -3.67 3.17 12.51
N GLY A 49 -4.08 2.16 11.73
CA GLY A 49 -3.35 0.89 11.62
C GLY A 49 -2.02 1.01 10.86
N LEU A 50 -1.91 2.00 9.98
CA LEU A 50 -0.72 2.29 9.18
C LEU A 50 -0.51 3.80 9.09
N VAL A 51 0.73 4.25 9.19
CA VAL A 51 1.12 5.63 8.86
C VAL A 51 2.27 5.58 7.87
N ILE A 52 2.11 6.27 6.74
CA ILE A 52 3.15 6.46 5.73
C ILE A 52 3.58 7.92 5.81
N HIS A 53 4.89 8.17 5.97
CA HIS A 53 5.42 9.51 6.09
C HIS A 53 6.78 9.65 5.42
N SER A 54 7.11 10.88 5.01
CA SER A 54 8.45 11.33 4.67
C SER A 54 9.17 11.83 5.92
N ASP A 55 10.47 12.07 5.82
CA ASP A 55 11.29 12.79 6.81
C ASP A 55 11.30 14.32 6.59
N VAL A 56 10.80 14.77 5.44
CA VAL A 56 10.62 16.18 5.09
C VAL A 56 9.14 16.59 5.00
N PRO A 57 8.78 17.86 5.20
CA PRO A 57 7.41 18.31 5.06
C PRO A 57 6.90 18.15 3.61
N VAL A 58 5.84 17.36 3.43
CA VAL A 58 5.16 17.22 2.14
C VAL A 58 3.82 17.94 2.19
N GLN A 59 3.63 18.91 1.30
CA GLN A 59 2.38 19.64 1.19
C GLN A 59 1.47 18.93 0.18
N THR A 60 0.49 18.19 0.70
CA THR A 60 -0.59 17.60 -0.10
C THR A 60 -1.93 18.23 0.26
N SER A 61 -2.70 18.62 -0.75
CA SER A 61 -4.07 19.14 -0.58
C SER A 61 -5.07 18.03 -0.26
N GLU A 62 -4.77 16.79 -0.63
CA GLU A 62 -5.61 15.62 -0.39
C GLU A 62 -4.87 14.59 0.47
N LYS A 63 -5.46 14.23 1.60
CA LYS A 63 -4.90 13.28 2.58
C LYS A 63 -5.69 11.98 2.66
N ASP A 64 -6.89 11.96 2.07
CA ASP A 64 -7.67 10.74 1.91
C ASP A 64 -7.09 9.90 0.77
N LEU A 65 -6.54 8.74 1.11
CA LEU A 65 -5.95 7.81 0.14
C LEU A 65 -6.95 7.35 -0.92
N ARG A 66 -8.25 7.29 -0.61
CA ARG A 66 -9.28 6.90 -1.58
C ARG A 66 -9.49 7.96 -2.64
N LYS A 67 -9.35 9.23 -2.27
CA LYS A 67 -9.47 10.35 -3.20
C LYS A 67 -8.17 10.57 -3.96
N ALA A 68 -7.02 10.51 -3.28
CA ALA A 68 -5.71 10.68 -3.89
C ALA A 68 -5.38 9.58 -4.91
N PHE A 69 -5.88 8.35 -4.70
CA PHE A 69 -5.61 7.20 -5.55
C PHE A 69 -6.89 6.47 -5.97
N SER A 70 -7.90 7.22 -6.43
CA SER A 70 -9.21 6.68 -6.82
C SER A 70 -9.13 5.50 -7.78
N ASP A 71 -8.16 5.50 -8.68
CA ASP A 71 -7.98 4.47 -9.70
C ASP A 71 -7.58 3.11 -9.12
N LEU A 72 -6.98 3.08 -7.92
CA LEU A 72 -6.64 1.84 -7.21
C LEU A 72 -7.88 1.17 -6.58
N TRP A 73 -8.98 1.91 -6.43
CA TRP A 73 -10.20 1.44 -5.77
C TRP A 73 -11.30 1.01 -6.74
N GLN A 74 -11.12 1.25 -8.03
CA GLN A 74 -12.05 0.74 -9.04
C GLN A 74 -11.87 -0.77 -9.17
N GLU A 75 -12.94 -1.54 -9.00
CA GLU A 75 -12.93 -2.96 -9.35
C GLU A 75 -12.60 -3.08 -10.84
N LYS A 76 -11.46 -3.69 -11.15
CA LYS A 76 -11.16 -4.05 -12.53
C LYS A 76 -12.20 -5.05 -12.97
N GLU A 77 -13.04 -4.68 -13.95
CA GLU A 77 -13.91 -5.64 -14.62
C GLU A 77 -13.05 -6.82 -15.10
N THR A 78 -13.19 -7.96 -14.44
CA THR A 78 -12.61 -9.21 -14.90
C THR A 78 -13.34 -9.56 -16.18
N LYS A 79 -12.84 -9.12 -17.33
CA LYS A 79 -13.36 -9.55 -18.63
C LYS A 79 -13.31 -11.07 -18.61
N ALA A 80 -14.49 -11.71 -18.50
CA ALA A 80 -14.61 -13.14 -18.58
C ALA A 80 -13.88 -13.59 -19.87
N PRO A 81 -13.08 -14.67 -19.86
CA PRO A 81 -12.34 -15.09 -21.03
C PRO A 81 -13.32 -15.43 -22.14
N THR A 82 -13.54 -14.48 -23.05
CA THR A 82 -14.48 -14.66 -24.16
C THR A 82 -13.87 -15.63 -25.15
N SER A 83 -14.44 -16.83 -25.21
CA SER A 83 -14.67 -17.54 -26.47
C SER A 83 -13.45 -18.04 -27.26
N LEU A 84 -12.23 -18.07 -26.72
CA LEU A 84 -11.09 -18.68 -27.43
C LEU A 84 -11.13 -20.23 -27.42
N TRP A 85 -11.85 -20.84 -26.48
CA TRP A 85 -12.07 -22.29 -26.42
C TRP A 85 -13.13 -22.81 -27.40
N LYS A 86 -14.01 -21.93 -27.92
CA LYS A 86 -15.04 -22.31 -28.89
C LYS A 86 -14.49 -22.58 -30.31
N LYS A 87 -13.22 -22.27 -30.58
CA LYS A 87 -12.58 -22.49 -31.89
C LYS A 87 -11.81 -23.80 -32.03
N TRP A 88 -11.60 -24.56 -30.94
CA TRP A 88 -10.81 -25.80 -30.96
C TRP A 88 -11.58 -27.08 -30.60
N PHE A 89 -12.84 -26.99 -30.20
CA PHE A 89 -13.74 -28.14 -30.01
C PHE A 89 -14.94 -28.08 -30.97
N GLY A 90 -14.76 -27.50 -32.16
CA GLY A 90 -15.71 -27.52 -33.26
C GLY A 90 -15.29 -28.53 -34.32
#